data_AF-A0A6B7PVQ8-F1
#
_entry.id   AF-A0A6B7PVQ8-F1
#
_cell.length_a   1.000
_cell.length_b   1.000
_cell.length_c   1.000
_cell.angle_alpha   90.00
_cell.angle_beta   90.00
_cell.angle_gamma   90.00
#
_symmetry.space_group_name_H-M   'P 1'
#
loop_
_entity.id
_entity.type
_entity.pdbx_description
1 polymer ?
#
loop_
_entity_poly.entity_id
_entity_poly.type
_entity_poly.pdbx_seq_one_letter_code
_entity_poly.pdbx_strand_id
1 'polypeptide(L)' 'MSDKMIAAAKAFAKREKTTFPIMSIKELGYFIEAIRTERLKQVN' A
#
# COMPACT_ATOMS: atom_id res chain seq x y z
N MET A 1 10.23 5.14 -0.43
CA MET A 1 8.98 4.82 0.27
C MET A 1 9.35 4.44 1.70
N SER A 2 8.70 5.00 2.73
CA SER A 2 8.98 4.62 4.13
C SER A 2 8.42 3.23 4.45
N ASP A 3 9.06 2.48 5.36
CA ASP A 3 8.61 1.14 5.77
C ASP A 3 7.15 1.13 6.27
N LYS A 4 6.72 2.21 6.92
CA LYS A 4 5.33 2.38 7.38
C LYS A 4 4.33 2.43 6.23
N MET A 5 4.69 3.04 5.10
CA MET A 5 3.84 3.08 3.90
C MET A 5 3.73 1.70 3.25
N ILE A 6 4.83 0.94 3.21
CA ILE A 6 4.84 -0.40 2.64
C ILE A 6 3.95 -1.33 3.48
N ALA A 7 4.06 -1.24 4.81
CA ALA A 7 3.22 -1.99 5.72
C ALA A 7 1.73 -1.63 5.55
N ALA A 8 1.40 -0.35 5.46
CA ALA A 8 0.03 0.11 5.21
C ALA A 8 -0.50 -0.35 3.85
N ALA A 9 0.33 -0.33 2.79
CA ALA A 9 -0.05 -0.80 1.45
C ALA A 9 -0.38 -2.30 1.46
N LYS A 10 0.46 -3.11 2.12
CA LYS A 10 0.24 -4.57 2.27
C LYS A 10 -1.03 -4.88 3.07
N ALA A 11 -1.22 -4.21 4.22
CA ALA A 11 -2.42 -4.39 5.04
C ALA A 11 -3.69 -4.00 4.27
N PHE A 12 -3.66 -2.86 3.56
CA PHE A 12 -4.77 -2.41 2.74
C PHE A 12 -5.05 -3.35 1.56
N ALA A 13 -4.01 -3.90 0.93
CA ALA A 13 -4.16 -4.89 -0.14
C ALA A 13 -4.91 -6.14 0.34
N LYS A 14 -4.67 -6.57 1.59
CA LYS A 14 -5.34 -7.69 2.28
C LYS A 14 -6.73 -7.37 2.84
N ARG A 15 -7.24 -6.14 2.64
CA ARG A 15 -8.50 -5.65 3.23
C ARG A 15 -8.47 -5.58 4.76
N GLU A 16 -7.28 -5.52 5.37
CA GLU A 16 -7.12 -5.30 6.80
C GLU A 16 -7.31 -3.83 7.16
N LYS A 17 -7.75 -3.55 8.39
CA LYS A 17 -7.81 -2.18 8.90
C LYS A 17 -6.39 -1.67 9.12
N THR A 18 -6.06 -0.52 8.53
CA THR A 18 -4.75 0.11 8.64
C THR A 18 -4.88 1.62 8.76
N THR A 19 -3.87 2.26 9.35
CA THR A 19 -3.78 3.71 9.42
C THR A 19 -2.89 4.20 8.29
N PHE A 20 -3.40 5.13 7.48
CA PHE A 20 -2.62 5.72 6.41
C PHE A 20 -1.64 6.75 6.99
N PRO A 21 -0.33 6.62 6.75
CA PRO A 21 0.62 7.66 7.10
C PRO A 21 0.40 8.89 6.22
N ILE A 22 0.79 10.06 6.73
CA ILE A 22 0.84 11.29 5.94
C ILE A 22 1.83 11.07 4.79
N MET A 23 1.40 11.37 3.57
CA MET A 23 2.19 11.19 2.37
C MET A 23 1.94 12.31 1.38
N SER A 24 2.97 12.64 0.59
CA SER A 24 2.86 13.56 -0.54
C SER A 24 2.12 12.92 -1.72
N ILE A 25 1.67 13.74 -2.69
CA ILE A 25 0.98 13.25 -3.89
C ILE A 25 1.85 12.26 -4.68
N LYS A 26 3.18 12.48 -4.75
CA LYS A 26 4.11 11.56 -5.40
C LYS A 26 4.12 10.19 -4.70
N GLU A 27 4.14 10.21 -3.37
CA GLU A 27 4.15 9.00 -2.54
C GLU A 27 2.82 8.24 -2.61
N LEU A 28 1.70 8.95 -2.78
CA LEU A 28 0.39 8.34 -3.02
C LEU A 28 0.38 7.52 -4.32
N GLY A 29 1.01 8.01 -5.39
CA GLY A 29 1.16 7.26 -6.64
C GLY A 29 1.88 5.92 -6.43
N TYR A 30 3.02 5.94 -5.73
CA TYR A 30 3.74 4.71 -5.37
C TYR A 30 2.93 3.79 -4.47
N PHE A 31 2.14 4.36 -3.56
CA PHE A 31 1.29 3.61 -2.63
C PHE A 31 0.21 2.81 -3.36
N ILE A 32 -0.47 3.43 -4.33
CA ILE A 32 -1.50 2.76 -5.14
C ILE A 32 -0.89 1.62 -5.98
N GLU A 33 0.26 1.86 -6.59
CA GLU A 33 0.97 0.83 -7.37
C GLU A 33 1.38 -0.36 -6.49
N ALA A 34 1.91 -0.10 -5.28
CA ALA A 34 2.26 -1.14 -4.33
C ALA A 34 1.03 -2.00 -3.93
N ILE A 35 -0.14 -1.38 -3.71
CA ILE A 35 -1.39 -2.10 -3.42
C ILE A 35 -1.79 -2.98 -4.61
N ARG A 36 -1.72 -2.46 -5.84
CA ARG A 36 -2.07 -3.21 -7.06
C ARG A 36 -1.18 -4.43 -7.22
N THR A 37 0.13 -4.28 -7.08
CA THR A 37 1.08 -5.40 -7.17
C THR A 37 0.80 -6.46 -6.10
N GLU A 38 0.57 -6.06 -4.86
CA GLU A 38 0.28 -7.00 -3.78
C GLU A 38 -1.07 -7.73 -3.96
N ARG A 39 -2.09 -7.07 -4.56
CA ARG A 39 -3.34 -7.74 -4.91
C ARG A 39 -3.16 -8.76 -6.04
N LEU A 40 -2.38 -8.44 -7.06
CA LEU A 40 -2.11 -9.36 -8.17
C LEU A 40 -1.37 -10.62 -7.69
N LYS A 41 -0.44 -10.49 -6.74
CA LYS A 41 0.25 -11.62 -6.11
C LYS A 41 -0.67 -12.56 -5.32
N GLN A 42 -1.83 -12.10 -4.85
CA GLN A 42 -2.76 -12.93 -4.10
C GLN A 42 -3.73 -13.71 -4.99
N VAL A 43 -3.89 -13.30 -6.24
CA VAL A 43 -4.81 -13.92 -7.21
C VAL A 43 -4.12 -15.04 -7.99
N ASN A 44 -2.79 -15.10 -7.96
CA ASN A 44 -1.95 -16.05 -8.69
C ASN A 44 -1.28 -17.05 -7.74
#